data_AF-A0CMS3-F1
#
_entry.id   AF-A0CMS3-F1
#
_cell.length_a   1.000
_cell.length_b   1.000
_cell.length_c   1.000
_cell.angle_alpha   90.00
_cell.angle_beta   90.00
_cell.angle_gamma   90.00
#
_symmetry.space_group_name_H-M   'P 1'
#
loop_
_entity.id
_entity.type
_entity.pdbx_description
1 polymer ?
#
loop_
_entity_poly.entity_id
_entity_poly.type
_entity_poly.pdbx_seq_one_letter_code
_entity_poly.pdbx_strand_id
1 'polypeptide(L)'
;MNGLNLQVEIVKQCINIFSSFRGGGTYDHNQLKQGEWTELSKHFKEDFQVVLTGSYKNGIKHGLWNVLFRRNEKTRFNKMYDAIHQNIQLRRKLYLRRDKIWIMD
;
A
#
# COMPACT_ATOMS: atom_id res chain seq x y z
N MET A 1 40.83 -11.65 -0.98
CA MET A 1 39.35 -11.65 -1.08
C MET A 1 38.98 -10.99 -2.39
N ASN A 2 38.46 -11.75 -3.35
CA ASN A 2 38.42 -11.35 -4.76
C ASN A 2 37.22 -10.45 -5.08
N GLY A 3 37.42 -9.42 -5.89
CA GLY A 3 36.40 -8.43 -6.27
C GLY A 3 35.15 -9.01 -6.96
N LEU A 4 35.25 -10.22 -7.51
CA LEU A 4 34.11 -11.00 -8.03
C LEU A 4 33.10 -11.38 -6.93
N ASN A 5 33.54 -11.69 -5.71
CA ASN A 5 32.62 -12.00 -4.61
C ASN A 5 31.86 -10.74 -4.17
N LEU A 6 32.55 -9.59 -4.12
CA LEU A 6 31.92 -8.33 -3.74
C LEU A 6 30.84 -7.90 -4.75
N GLN A 7 31.08 -8.06 -6.06
CA GLN A 7 30.07 -7.79 -7.08
C GLN A 7 28.87 -8.75 -6.99
N VAL A 8 29.09 -10.02 -6.69
CA VAL A 8 28.01 -11.01 -6.48
C VAL A 8 27.20 -10.69 -5.21
N GLU A 9 27.85 -10.29 -4.12
CA GLU A 9 27.19 -9.87 -2.88
C GLU A 9 26.31 -8.61 -3.11
N ILE A 10 26.82 -7.63 -3.85
CA ILE A 10 26.12 -6.38 -4.16
C ILE A 10 24.90 -6.65 -5.06
N VAL A 11 25.02 -7.51 -6.07
CA VAL A 11 23.87 -7.87 -6.93
C VAL A 11 22.78 -8.61 -6.13
N LYS A 12 23.15 -9.50 -5.20
CA LYS A 12 22.19 -10.17 -4.29
C LYS A 12 21.47 -9.18 -3.38
N GLN A 13 22.16 -8.17 -2.85
CA GLN A 13 21.54 -7.11 -2.04
C GLN A 13 20.64 -6.19 -2.87
N CYS A 14 21.02 -5.85 -4.10
CA CYS A 14 20.22 -5.01 -4.98
C CYS A 14 18.92 -5.71 -5.47
N ILE A 15 18.95 -7.03 -5.68
CA ILE A 15 17.75 -7.83 -5.97
C ILE A 15 16.76 -7.81 -4.78
N ASN A 16 17.26 -7.74 -3.54
CA ASN A 16 16.43 -7.63 -2.33
C ASN A 16 15.77 -6.25 -2.17
N ILE A 17 16.39 -5.17 -2.65
CA ILE A 17 15.92 -3.80 -2.38
C ILE A 17 14.93 -3.29 -3.44
N PHE A 18 14.97 -3.80 -4.67
CA PHE A 18 14.11 -3.31 -5.78
C PHE A 18 12.92 -4.19 -6.15
N SER A 19 12.67 -5.29 -5.44
CA SER A 19 11.47 -6.11 -5.68
C SER A 19 10.25 -5.54 -4.95
N SER A 20 9.63 -4.54 -5.57
CA SER A 20 8.22 -4.16 -5.45
C SER A 20 7.36 -5.26 -4.79
N PHE A 21 6.95 -5.06 -3.52
CA PHE A 21 6.01 -5.87 -2.73
C PHE A 21 5.72 -7.28 -3.30
N ARG A 22 6.75 -8.13 -3.38
CA ARG A 22 6.54 -9.56 -3.64
C ARG A 22 6.25 -10.20 -2.30
N GLY A 23 5.23 -11.05 -2.25
CA GLY A 23 4.87 -11.76 -1.03
C GLY A 23 6.08 -12.39 -0.34
N GLY A 24 6.14 -12.30 1.00
CA GLY A 24 7.21 -12.87 1.79
C GLY A 24 7.07 -14.39 1.94
N GLY A 25 8.19 -15.10 2.09
CA GLY A 25 8.24 -16.54 2.34
C GLY A 25 9.58 -17.17 1.92
N THR A 26 9.66 -18.50 1.98
CA THR A 26 10.85 -19.28 1.61
C THR A 26 10.60 -20.21 0.44
N TYR A 27 11.63 -20.46 -0.35
CA TYR A 27 11.63 -21.46 -1.42
C TYR A 27 12.43 -22.69 -1.00
N ASP A 28 12.10 -23.85 -1.57
CA ASP A 28 12.89 -25.06 -1.45
C ASP A 28 14.04 -25.12 -2.47
N HIS A 29 14.79 -26.22 -2.49
CA HIS A 29 15.91 -26.44 -3.42
C HIS A 29 15.47 -26.52 -4.90
N ASN A 30 14.19 -26.78 -5.16
CA ASN A 30 13.59 -26.80 -6.49
C ASN A 30 12.93 -25.47 -6.86
N GLN A 31 13.15 -24.41 -6.06
CA GLN A 31 12.54 -23.09 -6.23
C GLN A 31 11.01 -23.10 -6.09
N LEU A 32 10.45 -24.10 -5.41
CA LEU A 32 9.03 -24.14 -5.07
C LEU A 32 8.79 -23.44 -3.74
N LYS A 33 7.66 -22.73 -3.64
CA LYS A 33 7.26 -22.08 -2.38
C LYS A 33 7.06 -23.15 -1.29
N GLN A 34 7.60 -22.88 -0.10
CA GLN A 34 7.43 -23.72 1.09
C GLN A 34 7.29 -22.89 2.36
N GLY A 35 6.66 -23.47 3.38
CA GLY A 35 6.52 -22.85 4.70
C GLY A 35 5.47 -21.74 4.71
N GLU A 36 5.58 -20.81 5.65
CA GLU A 36 4.66 -19.68 5.78
C GLU A 36 4.91 -18.60 4.72
N TRP A 37 3.82 -18.07 4.19
CA TRP A 37 3.83 -17.07 3.14
C TRP A 37 2.86 -15.94 3.44
N THR A 38 3.23 -14.75 3.00
CA THR A 38 2.36 -13.58 2.95
C THR A 38 2.24 -13.14 1.51
N GLU A 39 1.03 -13.11 0.94
CA GLU A 39 0.79 -12.71 -0.45
C GLU A 39 -0.13 -11.50 -0.53
N LEU A 40 0.10 -10.63 -1.51
CA LEU A 40 -0.89 -9.63 -1.87
C LEU A 40 -1.98 -10.27 -2.73
N SER A 41 -3.23 -9.87 -2.51
CA SER A 41 -4.32 -10.24 -3.39
C SER A 41 -4.06 -9.73 -4.82
N LYS A 42 -4.53 -10.48 -5.83
CA LYS A 42 -4.47 -10.06 -7.24
C LYS A 42 -5.11 -8.69 -7.50
N HIS A 43 -5.99 -8.25 -6.61
CA HIS A 43 -6.71 -6.99 -6.70
C HIS A 43 -6.18 -5.93 -5.73
N PHE A 44 -4.97 -6.10 -5.18
CA PHE A 44 -4.40 -5.15 -4.23
C PHE A 44 -4.28 -3.75 -4.86
N LYS A 45 -5.04 -2.80 -4.32
CA LYS A 45 -5.05 -1.38 -4.73
C LYS A 45 -5.21 -0.48 -3.51
N GLU A 46 -5.00 0.82 -3.68
CA GLU A 46 -4.99 1.82 -2.58
C GLU A 46 -6.20 1.70 -1.64
N ASP A 47 -7.40 1.51 -2.20
CA ASP A 47 -8.67 1.40 -1.45
C ASP A 47 -9.07 -0.06 -1.13
N PHE A 48 -8.31 -1.05 -1.62
CA PHE A 48 -8.60 -2.48 -1.44
C PHE A 48 -7.30 -3.23 -1.23
N GLN A 49 -6.78 -3.11 -0.01
CA GLN A 49 -5.51 -3.70 0.41
C GLN A 49 -5.79 -5.03 1.13
N VAL A 50 -5.87 -6.12 0.35
CA VAL A 50 -6.09 -7.48 0.86
C VAL A 50 -4.78 -8.25 0.85
N VAL A 51 -4.41 -8.78 2.01
CA VAL A 51 -3.22 -9.61 2.23
C VAL A 51 -3.67 -11.00 2.65
N LEU A 52 -3.02 -12.03 2.11
CA LEU A 52 -3.29 -13.43 2.39
C LEU A 52 -2.10 -14.00 3.14
N THR A 53 -2.33 -14.72 4.23
CA THR A 53 -1.24 -15.40 4.97
C THR A 53 -1.58 -16.87 5.16
N GLY A 54 -0.61 -17.75 4.97
CA GLY A 54 -0.80 -19.18 5.12
C GLY A 54 0.38 -19.97 4.57
N SER A 55 0.28 -21.29 4.63
CA SER A 55 1.40 -22.16 4.30
C SER A 55 1.40 -22.63 2.84
N TYR A 56 2.59 -22.82 2.29
CA TYR A 56 2.83 -23.55 1.06
C TYR A 56 3.52 -24.88 1.34
N LYS A 57 3.14 -25.92 0.60
CA LYS A 57 3.80 -27.23 0.57
C LYS A 57 4.00 -27.65 -0.89
N ASN A 58 5.25 -27.88 -1.28
CA ASN A 58 5.64 -28.25 -2.66
C ASN A 58 5.06 -27.29 -3.72
N GLY A 59 5.10 -25.98 -3.46
CA GLY A 59 4.59 -24.96 -4.39
C GLY A 59 3.07 -24.80 -4.41
N ILE A 60 2.32 -25.56 -3.61
CA ILE A 60 0.85 -25.49 -3.54
C ILE A 60 0.41 -24.92 -2.19
N LYS A 61 -0.65 -24.09 -2.21
CA LYS A 61 -1.27 -23.58 -0.98
C LYS A 61 -1.77 -24.74 -0.13
N HIS A 62 -1.37 -24.75 1.14
CA HIS A 62 -1.66 -25.81 2.08
C HIS A 62 -2.33 -25.24 3.34
N GLY A 63 -3.30 -25.97 3.87
CA GLY A 63 -4.02 -25.61 5.09
C GLY A 63 -4.88 -24.36 4.96
N LEU A 64 -5.14 -23.74 6.11
CA LEU A 64 -5.95 -22.53 6.20
C LEU A 64 -5.15 -21.31 5.75
N TRP A 65 -5.82 -20.42 5.01
CA TRP A 65 -5.28 -19.15 4.56
C TRP A 65 -6.09 -18.01 5.16
N ASN A 66 -5.44 -17.22 6.01
CA ASN A 66 -6.05 -16.07 6.65
C ASN A 66 -6.10 -14.90 5.67
N VAL A 67 -7.27 -14.27 5.59
CA VAL A 67 -7.49 -13.08 4.75
C VAL A 67 -7.48 -11.86 5.66
N LEU A 68 -6.50 -11.00 5.46
CA LEU A 68 -6.31 -9.75 6.19
C LEU A 68 -6.74 -8.59 5.29
N PHE A 69 -7.67 -7.78 5.78
CA PHE A 69 -8.15 -6.59 5.10
C PHE A 69 -7.62 -5.35 5.81
N ARG A 70 -6.83 -4.53 5.12
CA ARG A 70 -6.53 -3.19 5.61
C ARG A 70 -7.61 -2.24 5.10
N ARG A 71 -8.52 -1.86 6.00
CA ARG A 71 -9.50 -0.81 5.73
C ARG A 71 -8.76 0.52 5.68
N ASN A 72 -8.65 1.12 4.50
CA ASN A 72 -8.07 2.45 4.36
C ASN A 72 -9.18 3.46 4.70
N GLU A 73 -9.36 3.79 5.98
CA GLU A 73 -10.43 4.71 6.42
C GLU A 73 -10.24 6.15 5.92
N LYS A 74 -9.07 6.48 5.37
CA LYS A 74 -8.66 7.87 5.10
C LYS A 74 -8.91 8.38 3.67
N THR A 75 -9.07 7.55 2.65
CA THR A 75 -8.79 8.01 1.27
C THR A 75 -9.97 8.56 0.48
N ARG A 76 -11.22 8.21 0.81
CA ARG A 76 -12.40 8.65 0.03
C ARG A 76 -13.32 9.63 0.74
N PHE A 77 -13.60 9.38 2.02
CA PHE A 77 -14.46 10.27 2.82
C PHE A 77 -13.77 11.58 3.19
N ASN A 78 -12.47 11.55 3.53
CA ASN A 78 -11.76 12.78 3.90
C ASN A 78 -11.59 13.72 2.71
N LYS A 79 -11.29 13.21 1.51
CA LYS A 79 -11.23 14.06 0.30
C LYS A 79 -12.57 14.73 -0.01
N MET A 80 -13.68 14.00 0.19
CA MET A 80 -15.02 14.56 0.02
C MET A 80 -15.35 15.59 1.11
N TYR A 81 -15.03 15.29 2.37
CA TYR A 81 -15.20 16.19 3.50
C TYR A 81 -14.40 17.48 3.34
N ASP A 82 -13.11 17.37 2.97
CA ASP A 82 -12.22 18.51 2.72
C ASP A 82 -12.76 19.41 1.60
N ALA A 83 -13.25 18.84 0.51
CA ALA A 83 -13.83 19.60 -0.60
C ALA A 83 -15.12 20.34 -0.19
N ILE A 84 -16.00 19.68 0.58
CA ILE A 84 -17.23 20.30 1.10
C ILE A 84 -16.87 21.43 2.08
N HIS A 85 -15.94 21.20 2.99
CA HIS A 85 -15.49 22.20 3.96
C HIS A 85 -14.84 23.40 3.29
N GLN A 86 -13.96 23.19 2.31
CA GLN A 86 -13.35 24.28 1.54
C GLN A 86 -14.41 25.13 0.83
N ASN A 87 -15.41 24.50 0.20
CA ASN A 87 -16.52 25.21 -0.44
C ASN A 87 -17.34 26.06 0.55
N ILE A 88 -17.63 25.53 1.74
CA ILE A 88 -18.34 26.27 2.80
C ILE A 88 -17.51 27.48 3.27
N GLN A 89 -16.20 27.29 3.47
CA GLN A 89 -15.31 28.38 3.89
C GLN A 89 -15.16 29.47 2.83
N LEU A 90 -15.08 29.10 1.55
CA LEU A 90 -15.05 30.04 0.43
C LEU A 90 -16.33 30.86 0.37
N ARG A 91 -17.50 30.22 0.49
CA ARG A 91 -18.79 30.93 0.52
C ARG A 91 -18.87 31.91 1.69
N ARG A 92 -18.48 31.50 2.90
CA ARG A 92 -18.44 32.40 4.08
C ARG A 92 -17.53 33.60 3.86
N LYS A 93 -16.34 33.40 3.28
CA LYS A 93 -15.42 34.50 2.92
C LYS A 93 -16.02 35.46 1.89
N LEU A 94 -16.73 34.95 0.88
CA LEU A 94 -17.37 35.77 -0.14
C LEU A 94 -18.52 36.61 0.41
N TYR A 95 -19.36 36.05 1.28
CA TYR A 95 -20.43 36.80 1.97
C TYR A 95 -19.87 37.93 2.83
N LEU A 96 -18.90 37.65 3.70
CA LEU A 96 -18.28 38.66 4.56
C LEU A 96 -17.54 39.75 3.78
N ARG A 97 -17.02 39.44 2.58
CA ARG A 97 -16.41 40.44 1.70
C ARG A 97 -17.46 41.32 1.02
N ARG A 98 -18.63 40.77 0.69
CA ARG A 98 -19.73 41.52 0.06
C ARG A 98 -20.36 42.49 1.04
N ASP A 99 -20.55 42.08 2.29
CA ASP A 99 -21.17 42.94 3.32
C ASP A 99 -20.25 44.08 3.75
N LYS A 100 -18.92 43.94 3.60
CA LYS A 100 -17.95 45.03 3.84
C LYS A 100 -17.92 46.10 2.76
N ILE A 101 -18.38 45.80 1.54
CA ILE A 101 -18.42 46.78 0.43
C ILE A 101 -19.58 47.77 0.61
N TRP A 102 -20.67 47.36 1.28
CA TRP A 102 -21.86 48.21 1.50
C TRP A 102 -21.79 49.11 2.74
N ILE A 103 -20.75 49.01 3.56
CA ILE A 103 -20.60 49.78 4.83
C ILE A 103 -19.56 50.92 4.66
N MET A 104 -19.03 51.14 3.46
CA MET A 104 -18.01 52.17 3.17
C MET A 104 -18.49 53.30 2.25
N ASP A 105 -19.78 53.35 1.93
CA ASP A 105 -20.47 54.47 1.26
C ASP A 105 -21.48 55.12 2.23
#